data_AF-A0A447XH14-F1
#
_entry.id   AF-A0A447XH14-F1
#
_cell.length_a   1.000
_cell.length_b   1.000
_cell.length_c   1.000
_cell.angle_alpha   90.00
_cell.angle_beta   90.00
_cell.angle_gamma   90.00
#
_symmetry.space_group_name_H-M   'P 1'
#
loop_
_entity.id
_entity.type
_entity.pdbx_description
1 polymer ?
#
loop_
_entity_poly.entity_id
_entity_poly.type
_entity_poly.pdbx_seq_one_letter_code
_entity_poly.pdbx_strand_id
1 'polypeptide(L)'
;MGGYQYVHNGGTASDTVVNSDGWQIVKNGGVAGNTTVNQKGRLQVDAGGTATNVTLKQGGALVTSTAATVTGINRLEHSLLWRVKLIMSYWKMADAWMC
;
A
#
# COMPACT_ATOMS: atom_id res chain seq x y z
N MET A 1 16.59 -5.73 12.89
CA MET A 1 15.54 -5.82 13.93
C MET A 1 14.54 -4.72 13.66
N GLY A 2 13.25 -5.04 13.57
CA GLY A 2 12.19 -4.04 13.41
C GLY A 2 11.56 -3.65 14.74
N GLY A 3 10.90 -2.49 14.76
CA GLY A 3 10.20 -1.96 15.94
C GLY A 3 8.70 -2.23 15.90
N TYR A 4 8.08 -2.18 17.09
CA TYR A 4 6.64 -2.29 17.26
C TYR A 4 6.06 -0.96 17.72
N GLN A 5 4.98 -0.53 17.10
CA GLN A 5 4.16 0.58 17.57
C GLN A 5 2.77 0.08 17.90
N TYR A 6 2.32 0.26 19.14
CA TYR A 6 0.96 -0.04 19.58
C TYR A 6 0.19 1.26 19.74
N VAL A 7 -0.90 1.41 18.98
CA VAL A 7 -1.82 2.55 19.08
C VAL A 7 -3.05 2.07 19.84
N HIS A 8 -3.10 2.40 21.14
CA HIS A 8 -4.19 2.02 22.04
C HIS A 8 -5.41 2.94 21.91
N ASN A 9 -6.48 2.62 22.64
CA ASN A 9 -7.71 3.42 22.68
C ASN A 9 -7.42 4.89 23.02
N GLY A 10 -7.94 5.81 22.21
CA GLY A 10 -7.71 7.26 22.32
C GLY A 10 -6.32 7.70 21.83
N GLY A 11 -5.45 6.76 21.46
CA GLY A 11 -4.16 7.02 20.87
C GLY A 11 -4.27 7.33 19.38
N THR A 12 -3.43 8.27 18.93
CA THR A 12 -3.32 8.65 17.53
C THR A 12 -1.86 8.52 17.08
N ALA A 13 -1.64 7.82 15.97
CA ALA A 13 -0.38 7.83 15.24
C ALA A 13 -0.60 8.47 13.87
N SER A 14 0.29 9.38 13.46
CA SER A 14 0.26 9.98 12.13
C SER A 14 1.58 9.78 11.42
N ASP A 15 1.54 9.76 10.09
CA ASP A 15 2.73 9.76 9.21
C ASP A 15 3.72 8.63 9.54
N THR A 16 3.18 7.48 9.96
CA THR A 16 3.99 6.33 10.36
C THR A 16 4.54 5.62 9.13
N VAL A 17 5.85 5.34 9.14
CA VAL A 17 6.52 4.54 8.11
C VAL A 17 6.91 3.19 8.68
N VAL A 18 6.28 2.14 8.18
CA VAL A 18 6.54 0.75 8.60
C VAL A 18 7.50 0.09 7.61
N ASN A 19 8.77 -0.01 8.02
CA ASN A 19 9.84 -0.64 7.25
C ASN A 19 9.92 -2.15 7.47
N SER A 20 10.87 -2.82 6.80
CA SER A 20 11.09 -4.27 6.94
C SER A 20 11.14 -4.69 8.40
N ASP A 21 10.39 -5.75 8.72
CA ASP A 21 10.27 -6.34 10.06
C ASP A 21 9.62 -5.42 11.11
N GLY A 22 9.22 -4.21 10.72
CA GLY A 22 8.46 -3.28 11.54
C GLY A 22 6.98 -3.65 11.56
N TRP A 23 6.32 -3.34 12.68
CA TRP A 23 4.92 -3.64 12.87
C TRP A 23 4.19 -2.50 13.59
N GLN A 24 3.16 -1.96 12.93
CA GLN A 24 2.21 -1.06 13.57
C GLN A 24 0.92 -1.84 13.89
N ILE A 25 0.47 -1.78 15.14
CA ILE A 25 -0.75 -2.42 15.62
C ILE A 25 -1.71 -1.34 16.12
N VAL A 26 -2.82 -1.17 15.43
CA VAL A 26 -3.91 -0.27 15.80
C VAL A 26 -4.97 -1.06 16.54
N LYS A 27 -5.11 -0.80 17.83
CA LYS A 27 -6.08 -1.47 18.72
C LYS A 27 -7.45 -0.81 18.62
N ASN A 28 -8.45 -1.44 19.25
CA ASN A 28 -9.80 -0.87 19.39
C ASN A 28 -9.74 0.57 19.93
N GLY A 29 -10.39 1.50 19.23
CA GLY A 29 -10.42 2.92 19.56
C GLY A 29 -9.12 3.68 19.24
N GLY A 30 -8.11 3.00 18.70
CA GLY A 30 -6.88 3.62 18.21
C GLY A 30 -7.03 4.12 16.77
N VAL A 31 -6.31 5.20 16.44
CA VAL A 31 -6.36 5.84 15.12
C VAL A 31 -4.96 5.95 14.51
N ALA A 32 -4.78 5.46 13.29
CA ALA A 32 -3.55 5.64 12.50
C ALA A 32 -3.86 6.40 11.20
N GLY A 33 -3.28 7.58 11.02
CA GLY A 33 -3.39 8.37 9.78
C GLY A 33 -2.11 8.32 8.96
N ASN A 34 -2.23 8.40 7.63
CA ASN A 34 -1.11 8.54 6.69
C ASN A 34 -0.03 7.46 6.84
N THR A 35 -0.43 6.22 7.07
CA THR A 35 0.52 5.12 7.27
C THR A 35 1.09 4.65 5.94
N THR A 36 2.42 4.59 5.82
CA THR A 36 3.12 3.96 4.68
C THR A 36 3.69 2.62 5.10
N VAL A 37 3.30 1.55 4.42
CA VAL A 37 3.80 0.18 4.68
C VAL A 37 4.72 -0.22 3.53
N ASN A 38 6.02 -0.30 3.80
CA ASN A 38 7.03 -0.72 2.84
C ASN A 38 7.15 -2.25 2.80
N GLN A 39 7.99 -2.75 1.88
CA GLN A 39 8.25 -4.18 1.71
C GLN A 39 8.63 -4.84 3.05
N LYS A 40 7.99 -5.98 3.37
CA LYS A 40 8.10 -6.74 4.62
C LYS A 40 7.67 -6.00 5.90
N GLY A 41 7.17 -4.76 5.80
CA GLY A 41 6.48 -4.08 6.89
C GLY A 41 5.06 -4.60 7.08
N ARG A 42 4.52 -4.45 8.30
CA ARG A 42 3.17 -4.94 8.64
C ARG A 42 2.33 -3.86 9.33
N LEU A 43 1.14 -3.61 8.79
CA LEU A 43 0.08 -2.89 9.48
C LEU A 43 -0.98 -3.89 9.93
N GLN A 44 -1.26 -3.95 11.23
CA GLN A 44 -2.40 -4.67 11.79
C GLN A 44 -3.43 -3.69 12.34
N VAL A 45 -4.68 -3.85 11.94
CA VAL A 45 -5.81 -3.06 12.46
C VAL A 45 -6.83 -4.02 13.08
N ASP A 46 -6.89 -4.01 14.41
CA ASP A 46 -7.82 -4.86 15.17
C ASP A 46 -9.25 -4.32 15.08
N ALA A 47 -10.25 -5.14 15.44
CA ALA A 47 -11.65 -4.74 15.48
C ALA A 47 -11.86 -3.43 16.28
N GLY A 48 -12.60 -2.48 15.69
CA GLY A 48 -12.81 -1.14 16.27
C GLY A 48 -11.62 -0.18 16.13
N GLY A 49 -10.50 -0.61 15.55
CA GLY A 49 -9.39 0.26 15.16
C GLY A 49 -9.67 0.97 13.84
N THR A 50 -9.05 2.14 13.66
CA THR A 50 -9.21 2.95 12.43
C THR A 50 -7.84 3.28 11.84
N ALA A 51 -7.63 2.95 10.56
CA ALA A 51 -6.47 3.37 9.79
C ALA A 51 -6.92 4.08 8.50
N THR A 52 -6.52 5.35 8.32
CA THR A 52 -6.89 6.15 7.15
C THR A 52 -5.67 6.55 6.34
N ASN A 53 -5.88 6.77 5.04
CA ASN A 53 -4.85 7.18 4.10
C ASN A 53 -3.64 6.23 4.09
N VAL A 54 -3.91 4.92 4.18
CA VAL A 54 -2.87 3.88 4.16
C VAL A 54 -2.29 3.76 2.74
N THR A 55 -0.98 3.84 2.62
CA THR A 55 -0.24 3.51 1.39
C THR A 55 0.46 2.18 1.58
N LEU A 56 -0.11 1.11 1.04
CA LEU A 56 0.46 -0.23 1.06
C LEU A 56 1.32 -0.42 -0.20
N LYS A 57 2.64 -0.52 -0.05
CA LYS A 57 3.55 -0.79 -1.18
C LYS A 57 3.69 -2.29 -1.44
N GLN A 58 4.21 -2.62 -2.62
CA GLN A 58 4.52 -4.00 -3.00
C GLN A 58 5.30 -4.74 -1.91
N GLY A 59 4.76 -5.89 -1.48
CA GLY A 59 5.34 -6.73 -0.45
C GLY A 59 5.16 -6.23 0.99
N GLY A 60 4.46 -5.12 1.21
CA GLY A 60 3.93 -4.76 2.52
C GLY A 60 2.70 -5.62 2.87
N ALA A 61 2.45 -5.82 4.16
CA ALA A 61 1.32 -6.61 4.62
C ALA A 61 0.30 -5.75 5.37
N LEU A 62 -0.97 -5.98 5.07
CA LEU A 62 -2.11 -5.48 5.83
C LEU A 62 -2.84 -6.68 6.45
N VAL A 63 -3.01 -6.66 7.76
CA VAL A 63 -3.82 -7.63 8.52
C VAL A 63 -4.95 -6.85 9.17
N THR A 64 -6.20 -7.23 8.93
CA THR A 64 -7.34 -6.46 9.44
C THR A 64 -8.50 -7.39 9.83
N SER A 65 -9.43 -6.86 10.62
CA SER A 65 -10.70 -7.51 10.95
C SER A 65 -11.87 -6.88 10.17
N THR A 66 -12.99 -7.61 10.02
CA THR A 66 -14.20 -7.08 9.38
C THR A 66 -14.85 -5.91 10.14
N ALA A 67 -14.53 -5.78 11.43
CA ALA A 67 -14.99 -4.69 12.28
C ALA A 67 -13.99 -3.53 12.38
N ALA A 68 -12.91 -3.55 11.61
CA ALA A 68 -11.95 -2.44 11.52
C ALA A 68 -12.28 -1.52 10.34
N THR A 69 -11.89 -0.25 10.45
CA THR A 69 -11.98 0.69 9.34
C THR A 69 -10.60 0.91 8.74
N VAL A 70 -10.40 0.54 7.47
CA VAL A 70 -9.14 0.77 6.75
C VAL A 70 -9.43 1.41 5.39
N THR A 71 -8.89 2.59 5.15
CA THR A 71 -8.97 3.28 3.84
C THR A 71 -7.59 3.61 3.30
N GLY A 72 -7.41 3.49 1.98
CA GLY A 72 -6.09 3.70 1.39
C GLY A 72 -5.95 3.14 -0.02
N ILE A 73 -4.69 3.08 -0.47
CA ILE A 73 -4.30 2.61 -1.80
C ILE A 73 -3.34 1.43 -1.65
N ASN A 74 -3.60 0.37 -2.42
CA ASN A 74 -2.65 -0.72 -2.64
C ASN A 74 -1.84 -0.42 -3.91
N ARG A 75 -0.58 -0.03 -3.73
CA ARG A 75 0.30 0.42 -4.81
C ARG A 75 1.30 -0.68 -5.18
N LEU A 76 1.11 -1.26 -6.36
CA LEU A 76 2.14 -2.02 -7.04
C LEU A 76 3.17 -1.03 -7.61
N GLU A 77 4.43 -1.12 -7.20
CA GLU A 77 5.50 -0.22 -7.69
C GLU A 77 5.97 -0.56 -9.12
N HIS A 78 5.25 -1.43 -9.84
CA HIS A 78 5.46 -1.61 -11.28
C HIS A 78 4.58 -0.64 -12.07
N SER A 79 5.14 0.54 -12.33
CA SER A 79 4.67 1.48 -13.33
C SER A 79 4.29 0.74 -14.63
N LEU A 80 3.01 0.82 -15.02
CA LEU A 80 2.50 0.30 -16.30
C LEU A 80 3.04 1.08 -17.52
N LEU A 81 3.89 2.09 -17.32
CA LEU A 81 4.46 2.88 -18.41
C LEU A 81 5.39 2.08 -19.33
N TRP A 82 5.88 0.91 -18.92
CA TRP A 82 6.77 0.08 -19.73
C TRP A 82 6.06 -1.07 -20.47
N ARG A 83 4.78 -1.36 -20.16
CA ARG A 83 4.03 -2.47 -20.79
C ARG A 83 2.96 -2.02 -21.78
N VAL A 84 2.70 -0.71 -21.88
CA VAL A 84 1.78 -0.13 -22.89
C VAL A 84 2.52 0.38 -24.13
N LYS A 85 3.85 0.39 -24.14
CA LYS A 85 4.65 0.75 -25.33
C LYS A 85 4.85 -0.45 -26.27
N LEU A 86 3.77 -1.12 -26.69
CA LEU A 86 3.84 -2.10 -27.78
C LEU A 86 2.49 -2.38 -28.49
N ILE A 87 1.73 -1.35 -28.89
CA ILE A 87 0.64 -1.50 -29.89
C ILE A 87 0.61 -0.33 -30.90
N MET A 88 1.75 0.27 -31.24
CA MET A 88 1.78 1.31 -32.29
C MET A 88 3.05 1.28 -33.13
N SER A 89 3.42 0.09 -33.63
CA SER A 89 4.53 -0.08 -34.58
C SER A 89 4.19 -1.05 -35.72
N TYR A 90 2.91 -1.10 -36.13
CA TYR A 90 2.43 -1.90 -37.27
C TYR A 90 1.67 -1.07 -38.32
N TRP A 91 2.05 0.20 -38.52
CA TRP A 91 1.41 1.08 -39.54
C TRP A 91 2.38 1.98 -40.31
N LYS A 92 3.69 1.71 -40.31
CA LYS A 92 4.69 2.57 -41.03
C LYS A 92 5.51 1.88 -42.14
N MET A 93 5.12 0.68 -42.58
CA MET A 93 5.93 -0.09 -43.54
C MET A 93 5.12 -0.78 -44.67
N ALA A 94 3.82 -0.50 -44.84
CA ALA A 94 3.00 -1.22 -45.83
C ALA A 94 2.79 -0.50 -47.18
N ASP A 95 3.20 0.77 -47.34
CA ASP A 95 3.02 1.51 -48.61
C ASP A 95 4.34 1.79 -49.35
N ALA A 96 5.27 0.84 -49.30
CA ALA A 96 6.35 0.78 -50.27
C ALA A 96 6.45 -0.67 -50.71
N TRP A 97 6.37 -0.90 -52.02
CA TRP A 97 6.45 -2.20 -52.71
C TRP A 97 5.14 -2.98 -52.90
N MET A 98 4.19 -2.39 -53.63
CA MET A 98 3.46 -3.09 -54.69
C MET A 98 3.52 -2.19 -55.94
N CYS A 99 3.82 -2.78 -57.10
CA CYS A 99 4.23 -2.14 -58.38
C CYS A 99 3.54 -0.83 -58.78
#